data_AF-A0A259RY29-F1
#
_entry.id   AF-A0A259RY29-F1
#
_cell.length_a   1.000
_cell.length_b   1.000
_cell.length_c   1.000
_cell.angle_alpha   90.00
_cell.angle_beta   90.00
_cell.angle_gamma   90.00
#
_symmetry.space_group_name_H-M   'P 1'
#
loop_
_entity.id
_entity.type
_entity.pdbx_description
1 polymer ?
#
loop_
_entity_poly.entity_id
_entity_poly.type
_entity_poly.pdbx_seq_one_letter_code
_entity_poly.pdbx_strand_id
1 'polypeptide(L)'
;MCRCLNVSASGYYAWQDRQPSSRSLDNDRLLERIRSIHGDSQGVIGAPRMHEDLSAEGETAGLNRIARLMAANGIYGWPRRKGRRWSGRSNLRPHHVRNQLQRDFTALEPETKWVTDITEIVTLEGKLFLCVVIDLFS
;
A
#
# COMPACT_ATOMS: atom_id res chain seq x y z
N MET A 1 -40.97 -15.68 18.64
CA MET A 1 -39.85 -14.81 18.24
C MET A 1 -39.65 -13.62 19.18
N CYS A 2 -40.51 -12.59 19.20
CA CYS A 2 -40.28 -11.37 20.01
C CYS A 2 -40.09 -11.64 21.52
N ARG A 3 -40.89 -12.55 22.10
CA ARG A 3 -40.74 -13.00 23.51
C ARG A 3 -39.42 -13.74 23.76
N CYS A 4 -38.93 -14.51 22.80
CA CYS A 4 -37.68 -15.29 22.92
C CYS A 4 -36.45 -14.40 22.80
N LEU A 5 -36.54 -13.30 22.02
CA LEU A 5 -35.46 -12.33 21.79
C LEU A 5 -35.55 -11.10 22.72
N ASN A 6 -36.52 -11.09 23.65
CA ASN A 6 -36.80 -9.99 24.57
C ASN A 6 -36.94 -8.60 23.90
N VAL A 7 -37.61 -8.56 22.74
CA VAL A 7 -37.92 -7.32 21.99
C VAL A 7 -39.42 -7.02 21.99
N SER A 8 -39.80 -5.74 21.92
CA SER A 8 -41.21 -5.36 21.83
C SER A 8 -41.81 -5.73 20.47
N ALA A 9 -43.06 -6.19 20.47
CA ALA A 9 -43.76 -6.52 19.22
C ALA A 9 -43.93 -5.28 18.32
N SER A 10 -44.23 -4.12 18.91
CA SER A 10 -44.34 -2.85 18.18
C SER A 10 -43.02 -2.42 17.56
N GLY A 11 -41.89 -2.61 18.27
CA GLY A 11 -40.56 -2.32 17.73
C GLY A 11 -40.17 -3.24 16.58
N TYR A 12 -40.56 -4.52 16.65
CA TYR A 12 -40.34 -5.48 15.58
C TYR A 12 -41.09 -5.09 14.29
N TYR A 13 -42.40 -4.83 14.39
CA TYR A 13 -43.18 -4.43 13.20
C TYR A 13 -42.75 -3.06 12.66
N ALA A 14 -42.44 -2.10 13.55
CA ALA A 14 -41.91 -0.80 13.13
C ALA A 14 -40.52 -0.88 12.47
N TRP A 15 -39.74 -1.92 12.74
CA TRP A 15 -38.50 -2.21 12.02
C TRP A 15 -38.76 -2.93 10.70
N GLN A 16 -39.69 -3.90 10.70
CA GLN A 16 -40.06 -4.68 9.52
C GLN A 16 -40.61 -3.79 8.39
N ASP A 17 -41.44 -2.82 8.74
CA ASP A 17 -42.05 -1.90 7.77
C ASP A 17 -41.17 -0.67 7.47
N ARG A 18 -39.99 -0.56 8.11
CA ARG A 18 -39.13 0.60 7.98
C ARG A 18 -38.47 0.65 6.60
N GLN A 19 -38.78 1.70 5.86
CA GLN A 19 -38.11 2.00 4.60
C GLN A 19 -36.61 2.31 4.81
N PRO A 20 -35.77 2.07 3.80
CA PRO A 20 -34.35 2.41 3.87
C PRO A 20 -34.13 3.87 4.27
N SER A 21 -33.26 4.10 5.24
CA SER A 21 -32.87 5.47 5.61
C SER A 21 -32.12 6.14 4.46
N SER A 22 -32.10 7.48 4.42
CA SER A 22 -31.30 8.26 3.47
C SER A 22 -29.84 7.82 3.44
N ARG A 23 -29.27 7.49 4.61
CA ARG A 23 -27.91 6.96 4.73
C ARG A 23 -27.75 5.57 4.10
N SER A 24 -28.78 4.73 4.16
CA SER A 24 -28.78 3.42 3.50
C SER A 24 -28.75 3.61 1.98
N LEU A 25 -29.66 4.43 1.47
CA LEU A 25 -29.73 4.74 0.03
C LEU A 25 -28.42 5.34 -0.49
N ASP A 26 -27.80 6.26 0.25
CA ASP A 26 -26.50 6.83 -0.14
C ASP A 26 -25.35 5.81 -0.02
N ASN A 27 -25.41 4.87 0.91
CA ASN A 27 -24.44 3.76 0.95
C ASN A 27 -24.60 2.85 -0.27
N ASP A 28 -25.83 2.56 -0.70
CA ASP A 28 -26.10 1.71 -1.86
C ASP A 28 -25.60 2.39 -3.15
N ARG A 29 -25.88 3.69 -3.32
CA ARG A 29 -25.32 4.53 -4.41
C ARG A 29 -23.79 4.50 -4.42
N LEU A 30 -23.17 4.74 -3.26
CA LEU A 30 -21.71 4.72 -3.15
C LEU A 30 -21.13 3.33 -3.43
N LEU A 31 -21.81 2.27 -3.00
CA LEU A 31 -21.39 0.89 -3.22
C LEU A 31 -21.44 0.50 -4.69
N GLU A 32 -22.43 0.96 -5.46
CA GLU A 32 -22.46 0.79 -6.90
C GLU A 32 -21.23 1.41 -7.56
N ARG A 33 -20.84 2.62 -7.14
CA ARG A 33 -19.63 3.26 -7.67
C ARG A 33 -18.37 2.50 -7.28
N ILE A 34 -18.25 2.07 -6.03
CA ILE A 34 -17.15 1.20 -5.55
C ILE A 34 -17.02 -0.06 -6.41
N ARG A 35 -18.14 -0.71 -6.76
CA ARG A 35 -18.13 -1.91 -7.62
C ARG A 35 -17.64 -1.60 -9.03
N SER A 36 -18.05 -0.48 -9.62
CA SER A 36 -17.58 -0.05 -10.94
C SER A 36 -16.06 0.12 -10.94
N ILE A 37 -15.53 0.97 -10.06
CA ILE A 37 -14.09 1.26 -10.02
C ILE A 37 -13.28 -0.01 -9.70
N HIS A 38 -13.78 -0.85 -8.79
CA HIS A 38 -13.12 -2.11 -8.47
C HIS A 38 -13.10 -3.08 -9.66
N GLY A 39 -14.21 -3.18 -10.40
CA GLY A 39 -14.30 -3.97 -11.64
C GLY A 39 -13.36 -3.47 -12.73
N ASP A 40 -13.31 -2.15 -12.95
CA ASP A 40 -12.41 -1.50 -13.91
C ASP A 40 -10.94 -1.77 -13.57
N SER A 41 -10.62 -1.88 -12.28
CA SER A 41 -9.28 -2.23 -11.79
C SER A 41 -8.95 -3.73 -11.79
N GLN A 42 -9.86 -4.59 -12.28
CA GLN A 42 -9.76 -6.05 -12.19
C GLN A 42 -9.54 -6.58 -10.75
N GLY A 43 -10.14 -5.91 -9.77
CA GLY A 43 -10.06 -6.32 -8.37
C GLY A 43 -8.79 -5.87 -7.63
N VAL A 44 -7.93 -5.05 -8.24
CA VAL A 44 -6.63 -4.71 -7.67
C VAL A 44 -6.73 -3.70 -6.53
N ILE A 45 -7.62 -2.70 -6.64
CA ILE A 45 -7.63 -1.58 -5.69
C ILE A 45 -8.33 -1.92 -4.37
N GLY A 46 -7.70 -1.54 -3.27
CA GLY A 46 -8.24 -1.60 -1.92
C GLY A 46 -8.76 -0.25 -1.43
N ALA A 47 -9.27 -0.21 -0.20
CA ALA A 47 -9.91 0.98 0.38
C ALA A 47 -9.11 2.30 0.29
N PRO A 48 -7.76 2.33 0.47
CA PRO A 48 -7.01 3.57 0.35
C PRO A 48 -7.07 4.19 -1.05
N ARG A 49 -6.81 3.39 -2.09
CA ARG A 49 -6.89 3.86 -3.48
C ARG A 49 -8.32 4.15 -3.92
N MET A 50 -9.26 3.31 -3.48
CA MET A 50 -10.69 3.56 -3.70
C MET A 50 -11.12 4.92 -3.15
N HIS A 51 -10.61 5.32 -1.97
CA HIS A 51 -10.89 6.64 -1.40
C HIS A 51 -10.28 7.78 -2.22
N GLU A 52 -9.06 7.61 -2.74
CA GLU A 52 -8.43 8.59 -3.63
C GLU A 52 -9.24 8.77 -4.92
N ASP A 53 -9.62 7.68 -5.58
CA ASP A 53 -10.40 7.69 -6.83
C ASP A 53 -11.78 8.33 -6.62
N LEU A 54 -12.51 7.92 -5.58
CA LEU A 54 -13.81 8.50 -5.25
C LEU A 54 -13.70 9.99 -4.87
N SER A 55 -12.65 10.37 -4.14
CA SER A 55 -12.42 11.78 -3.78
C SER A 55 -12.12 12.63 -5.02
N ALA A 56 -11.37 12.08 -6.00
CA ALA A 56 -11.11 12.74 -7.27
C ALA A 56 -12.39 12.94 -8.11
N GLU A 57 -13.38 12.06 -7.93
CA GLU A 57 -14.72 12.18 -8.53
C GLU A 57 -15.67 13.10 -7.74
N GLY A 58 -15.22 13.68 -6.63
CA GLY A 58 -15.99 14.61 -5.81
C GLY A 58 -16.80 13.95 -4.67
N GLU A 59 -16.61 12.67 -4.41
CA GLU A 59 -17.25 12.01 -3.26
C GLU A 59 -16.66 12.50 -1.93
N THR A 60 -17.52 12.73 -0.94
CA THR A 60 -17.13 13.21 0.40
C THR A 60 -17.04 12.08 1.43
N ALA A 61 -17.12 10.83 0.98
CA ALA A 61 -17.12 9.67 1.85
C ALA A 61 -15.72 9.40 2.44
N GLY A 62 -15.57 9.52 3.76
CA GLY A 62 -14.29 9.23 4.41
C GLY A 62 -13.85 7.77 4.28
N LEU A 63 -12.54 7.53 4.35
CA LEU A 63 -11.89 6.22 4.19
C LEU A 63 -12.54 5.09 5.01
N ASN A 64 -12.87 5.35 6.28
CA ASN A 64 -13.50 4.34 7.14
C ASN A 64 -14.89 3.91 6.67
N ARG A 65 -15.65 4.84 6.04
CA ARG A 65 -16.97 4.53 5.46
C ARG A 65 -16.80 3.60 4.27
N ILE A 66 -15.87 3.91 3.38
CA ILE A 66 -15.54 3.10 2.20
C ILE A 66 -15.04 1.72 2.63
N ALA A 67 -14.07 1.65 3.54
CA ALA A 67 -13.53 0.40 4.04
C ALA A 67 -14.61 -0.51 4.64
N ARG A 68 -15.53 0.05 5.43
CA ARG A 68 -16.67 -0.68 6.00
C ARG A 68 -17.62 -1.21 4.92
N LEU A 69 -17.94 -0.40 3.90
CA LEU A 69 -18.80 -0.83 2.80
C LEU A 69 -18.16 -1.93 1.96
N MET A 70 -16.87 -1.79 1.66
CA MET A 70 -16.09 -2.80 0.94
C MET A 70 -16.06 -4.13 1.72
N ALA A 71 -15.70 -4.08 3.01
CA ALA A 71 -15.62 -5.28 3.85
C ALA A 71 -16.97 -5.98 4.00
N ALA A 72 -18.06 -5.23 4.19
CA ALA A 72 -19.41 -5.80 4.30
C ALA A 72 -19.89 -6.46 3.00
N ASN A 73 -19.30 -6.15 1.86
CA ASN A 73 -19.67 -6.66 0.54
C ASN A 73 -18.62 -7.61 -0.07
N GLY A 74 -17.63 -8.05 0.72
CA GLY A 74 -16.60 -8.96 0.23
C GLY A 74 -15.68 -8.36 -0.84
N ILE A 75 -15.59 -7.03 -0.91
CA ILE A 75 -14.72 -6.32 -1.86
C ILE A 75 -13.37 -6.11 -1.20
N TYR A 76 -12.34 -6.75 -1.73
CA TYR A 76 -10.99 -6.66 -1.21
C TYR A 76 -10.03 -6.34 -2.36
N GLY A 77 -9.20 -5.32 -2.16
CA GLY A 77 -8.10 -5.08 -3.09
C GLY A 77 -7.12 -6.25 -3.03
N TRP A 78 -6.62 -6.66 -4.20
CA TRP A 78 -5.54 -7.62 -4.26
C TRP A 78 -4.36 -7.12 -3.43
N PRO A 79 -3.94 -7.85 -2.37
CA PRO A 79 -2.74 -7.47 -1.64
C PRO A 79 -1.58 -7.62 -2.62
N ARG A 80 -1.10 -6.50 -3.15
CA ARG A 80 0.21 -6.47 -3.79
C ARG A 80 1.16 -6.97 -2.73
N ARG A 81 1.66 -8.21 -2.86
CA ARG A 81 2.76 -8.70 -2.03
C ARG A 81 3.74 -7.55 -2.02
N LYS A 82 3.94 -6.87 -0.88
CA LYS A 82 5.07 -5.93 -0.72
C LYS A 82 6.22 -6.71 -1.30
N GLY A 83 6.72 -6.29 -2.45
CA GLY A 83 7.70 -7.10 -3.17
C GLY A 83 8.73 -7.45 -2.13
N ARG A 84 8.89 -8.75 -1.82
CA ARG A 84 10.12 -9.18 -1.17
C ARG A 84 11.17 -8.50 -2.02
N ARG A 85 11.92 -7.55 -1.44
CA ARG A 85 13.05 -6.88 -2.10
C ARG A 85 13.66 -7.92 -2.99
N TRP A 86 13.62 -7.69 -4.30
CA TRP A 86 14.12 -8.56 -5.35
C TRP A 86 14.96 -9.71 -4.78
N SER A 87 14.32 -10.83 -4.44
CA SER A 87 15.01 -12.02 -3.95
C SER A 87 15.49 -12.80 -5.16
N GLY A 88 16.14 -12.10 -6.09
CA GLY A 88 16.79 -12.63 -7.27
C GLY A 88 18.28 -12.45 -7.08
N ARG A 89 18.96 -13.54 -6.71
CA ARG A 89 20.35 -13.67 -6.22
C ARG A 89 20.44 -13.44 -4.72
N SER A 90 20.94 -14.44 -4.00
CA SER A 90 21.33 -14.23 -2.62
C SER A 90 22.34 -13.09 -2.60
N ASN A 91 22.19 -12.15 -1.66
CA ASN A 91 23.24 -11.16 -1.36
C ASN A 91 24.48 -11.84 -0.72
N LEU A 92 24.65 -13.15 -0.90
CA LEU A 92 25.82 -13.86 -0.42
C LEU A 92 26.95 -13.54 -1.40
N ARG A 93 27.95 -12.85 -0.87
CA ARG A 93 29.22 -12.67 -1.55
C ARG A 93 29.71 -14.06 -2.01
N PRO A 94 30.14 -14.23 -3.28
CA PRO A 94 30.73 -15.48 -3.72
C PRO A 94 31.87 -15.91 -2.78
N HIS A 95 31.96 -17.22 -2.46
CA HIS A 95 32.92 -17.73 -1.47
C HIS A 95 34.39 -17.35 -1.74
N HIS A 96 34.75 -17.10 -3.01
CA HIS A 96 36.10 -16.71 -3.41
C HIS A 96 36.40 -15.23 -3.20
N VAL A 97 35.38 -14.38 -3.05
CA VAL A 97 35.58 -12.95 -2.78
C VAL A 97 35.63 -12.77 -1.26
N ARG A 98 36.72 -12.20 -0.74
CA ARG A 98 36.86 -11.87 0.69
C ARG A 98 36.54 -10.39 0.92
N ASN A 99 35.83 -10.07 2.01
CA ASN A 99 35.81 -8.67 2.48
C ASN A 99 37.19 -8.37 3.08
N GLN A 100 38.03 -7.64 2.37
CA GLN A 100 39.29 -7.18 2.96
C GLN A 100 39.04 -6.04 3.96
N LEU A 101 38.05 -5.18 3.68
CA LEU A 101 37.74 -4.02 4.52
C LEU A 101 37.05 -4.39 5.83
N GLN A 102 36.23 -5.45 5.85
CA GLN A 102 35.48 -5.91 7.04
C GLN A 102 34.70 -4.82 7.82
N ARG A 103 34.30 -3.72 7.15
CA ARG A 103 33.71 -2.51 7.76
C ARG A 103 34.63 -1.72 8.69
N ASP A 104 35.93 -1.97 8.63
CA ASP A 104 36.95 -1.14 9.23
C ASP A 104 37.31 0.02 8.28
N PHE A 105 36.65 1.15 8.51
CA PHE A 105 36.82 2.38 7.74
C PHE A 105 37.96 3.28 8.25
N THR A 106 38.74 2.83 9.23
CA THR A 106 39.88 3.59 9.74
C THR A 106 41.13 3.30 8.92
N ALA A 107 41.83 4.33 8.47
CA ALA A 107 43.15 4.21 7.82
C ALA A 107 44.18 5.05 8.60
N LEU A 108 45.38 4.49 8.81
CA LEU A 108 46.47 5.15 9.53
C LEU A 108 47.47 5.84 8.60
N GLU A 109 47.43 5.49 7.30
CA GLU A 109 48.30 6.01 6.26
C GLU A 109 47.48 6.23 4.97
N PRO A 110 47.80 7.25 4.17
CA PRO A 110 47.20 7.44 2.84
C PRO A 110 47.38 6.23 1.94
N GLU A 111 46.53 6.08 0.94
CA GLU A 111 46.63 5.07 -0.12
C GLU A 111 46.52 3.61 0.36
N THR A 112 46.10 3.37 1.59
CA THR A 112 45.98 2.02 2.17
C THR A 112 44.59 1.42 2.01
N LYS A 113 43.54 2.24 2.05
CA LYS A 113 42.15 1.80 1.90
C LYS A 113 41.32 2.81 1.12
N TRP A 114 40.83 2.41 -0.05
CA TRP A 114 39.94 3.22 -0.85
C TRP A 114 38.53 2.64 -0.87
N VAL A 115 37.54 3.52 -0.83
CA VAL A 115 36.13 3.16 -1.01
C VAL A 115 35.58 3.88 -2.22
N THR A 116 34.62 3.23 -2.89
CA THR A 116 33.96 3.80 -4.06
C THR A 116 32.48 3.50 -4.02
N ASP A 117 31.70 4.40 -4.58
CA ASP A 117 30.29 4.18 -4.87
C ASP A 117 29.96 4.67 -6.28
N ILE A 118 28.98 4.03 -6.91
CA ILE A 118 28.45 4.42 -8.21
C ILE A 118 26.99 4.80 -8.02
N THR A 119 26.69 6.08 -8.23
CA THR A 119 25.34 6.62 -8.14
C THR A 119 24.78 6.87 -9.55
N GLU A 120 23.57 6.37 -9.82
CA GLU A 120 22.81 6.73 -11.02
C GLU A 120 22.12 8.08 -10.81
N ILE A 121 22.38 9.03 -11.71
CA ILE A 121 21.77 10.35 -11.72
C ILE A 121 20.88 10.43 -12.97
N VAL A 122 19.57 10.52 -12.74
CA VAL A 122 18.58 10.64 -13.82
C VAL A 122 18.49 12.10 -14.26
N THR A 123 18.66 12.37 -15.55
CA THR A 123 18.50 13.69 -16.16
C THR A 123 17.45 13.66 -17.28
N LEU A 124 17.08 14.83 -17.80
CA LEU A 124 16.14 14.94 -18.94
C LEU A 124 16.72 14.39 -20.25
N GLU A 125 18.05 14.27 -20.35
CA GLU A 125 18.77 13.81 -21.55
C GLU A 125 19.19 12.34 -21.45
N GLY A 126 18.97 11.70 -20.30
CA GLY A 126 19.30 10.31 -20.08
C GLY A 126 19.87 10.05 -18.69
N LYS A 127 20.49 8.88 -18.53
CA LYS A 127 21.10 8.48 -17.26
C LYS A 127 22.58 8.79 -17.27
N LEU A 128 23.05 9.44 -16.22
CA LEU A 128 24.47 9.60 -15.91
C LEU A 128 24.86 8.67 -14.76
N PHE A 129 26.10 8.21 -14.74
CA PHE A 129 26.65 7.42 -13.65
C PHE A 129 27.83 8.16 -13.06
N LEU A 130 27.71 8.56 -11.79
CA LEU A 130 28.79 9.20 -11.04
C LEU A 130 29.54 8.14 -10.24
N CYS A 131 30.83 8.01 -10.49
CA CYS A 131 31.73 7.17 -9.71
C CYS A 131 32.58 8.07 -8.80
N VAL A 132 32.48 7.88 -7.49
CA VAL A 132 33.32 8.59 -6.51
C VAL A 132 34.34 7.60 -5.96
N VAL A 133 35.59 8.02 -5.83
CA VAL A 133 36.65 7.27 -5.14
C VAL A 133 37.18 8.14 -4.01
N ILE A 134 37.16 7.60 -2.79
CA ILE A 134 37.58 8.28 -1.56
C ILE A 134 38.67 7.46 -0.89
N ASP A 135 39.75 8.12 -0.48
CA ASP A 135 40.74 7.56 0.42
C ASP A 135 40.28 7.70 1.87
N LEU A 136 40.26 6.59 2.62
CA LEU A 136 39.78 6.54 4.00
C LEU A 136 40.74 7.18 5.01
N PHE A 137 41.91 7.65 4.58
CA PHE A 137 42.83 8.40 5.44
C PHE A 137 42.39 9.85 5.69
N SER A 138 41.52 10.42 4.85
CA SER A 138 41.05 11.81 4.94
C SER A 138 39.77 12.00 5.74
#